data_AF-A0A929ILJ7-F1
#
_entry.id   AF-A0A929ILJ7-F1
#
_cell.length_a   1.000
_cell.length_b   1.000
_cell.length_c   1.000
_cell.angle_alpha   90.00
_cell.angle_beta   90.00
_cell.angle_gamma   90.00
#
_symmetry.space_group_name_H-M   'P 1'
#
loop_
_entity.id
_entity.type
_entity.pdbx_description
1 polymer ?
#
loop_
_entity_poly.entity_id
_entity_poly.type
_entity_poly.pdbx_seq_one_letter_code
_entity_poly.pdbx_strand_id
1 'polypeptide(L)' 'NGDTIIKYDHDIGKAVADIKKGGHVHVHNVKTKRW' A
#
# COMPACT_ATOMS: atom_id res chain seq x y z
N ASN A 1 10.57 -6.58 -1.41
CA ASN A 1 10.32 -6.15 -0.01
C ASN A 1 9.34 -5.00 -0.06
N GLY A 2 8.10 -5.23 0.40
CA GLY A 2 6.97 -4.32 0.18
C GLY A 2 7.03 -3.08 1.06
N ASP A 3 6.88 -1.91 0.44
CA ASP A 3 6.89 -0.62 1.12
C ASP A 3 5.66 -0.45 2.01
N THR A 4 5.88 0.19 3.16
CA THR A 4 4.79 0.56 4.07
C THR A 4 3.94 1.65 3.45
N ILE A 5 2.63 1.45 3.46
CA ILE A 5 1.67 2.45 3.00
C ILE A 5 1.16 3.23 4.20
N ILE A 6 1.41 4.53 4.18
CA ILE A 6 0.96 5.47 5.21
C ILE A 6 -0.23 6.25 4.66
N LYS A 7 -1.32 6.28 5.44
CA LYS A 7 -2.48 7.11 5.15
C LYS A 7 -2.96 7.75 6.45
N TYR A 8 -3.14 9.07 6.45
CA TYR A 8 -3.55 9.83 7.64
C TYR A 8 -2.63 9.58 8.84
N ASP A 9 -1.31 9.62 8.63
CA ASP A 9 -0.29 9.34 9.66
C ASP A 9 -0.39 7.94 10.30
N HIS A 10 -1.11 7.02 9.65
CA HIS A 10 -1.26 5.64 10.10
C HIS A 10 -0.69 4.66 9.07
N ASP A 11 0.05 3.66 9.54
CA ASP A 11 0.45 2.52 8.74
C ASP A 11 -0.75 1.62 8.47
N ILE A 12 -1.22 1.61 7.22
CA ILE A 12 -2.42 0.88 6.83
C ILE A 12 -2.12 -0.48 6.20
N GLY A 13 -0.86 -0.79 5.86
CA GLY A 13 -0.58 -1.90 4.96
C GLY A 13 0.77 -1.84 4.27
N LYS A 14 0.94 -2.74 3.31
CA LYS A 14 2.12 -2.80 2.45
C LYS A 14 1.75 -2.94 0.98
N ALA A 15 2.62 -2.44 0.11
CA ALA A 15 2.57 -2.74 -1.32
C ALA A 15 2.88 -4.21 -1.58
N VAL A 16 2.11 -4.85 -2.47
CA VAL A 16 2.35 -6.24 -2.91
C VAL A 16 2.81 -6.33 -4.37
N ALA A 17 2.84 -5.20 -5.07
CA ALA A 17 3.39 -5.02 -6.41
C ALA A 17 4.01 -3.61 -6.51
N ASP A 18 4.80 -3.36 -7.56
CA ASP A 18 5.42 -2.05 -7.79
C ASP A 18 4.35 -1.00 -8.12
N ILE A 19 4.36 0.11 -7.37
CA ILE A 19 3.46 1.25 -7.59
C ILE A 19 4.32 2.47 -7.91
N LYS A 20 4.33 2.88 -9.18
CA LYS A 20 5.04 4.09 -9.61
C LYS A 20 4.38 5.34 -9.02
N LYS A 21 5.14 6.41 -8.84
CA LYS A 21 4.61 7.73 -8.46
C LYS A 21 3.50 8.16 -9.42
N GLY A 22 2.33 8.52 -8.90
CA GLY A 22 1.13 8.84 -9.68
C GLY A 22 0.31 7.62 -10.15
N GLY A 23 0.75 6.40 -9.83
CA GLY A 23 0.04 5.16 -10.13
C GLY A 23 -1.20 4.95 -9.25
N HIS A 24 -2.14 4.14 -9.76
CA HIS A 24 -3.37 3.83 -9.04
C HIS A 24 -3.11 2.84 -7.90
N VAL A 25 -3.49 3.22 -6.67
CA VAL A 25 -3.38 2.39 -5.46
C VAL A 25 -4.73 1.73 -5.17
N HIS A 26 -4.83 0.41 -5.24
CA HIS A 26 -6.08 -0.33 -5.08
C HIS A 26 -5.87 -1.76 -4.54
N VAL A 27 -6.95 -2.50 -4.27
CA VAL A 27 -6.92 -3.81 -3.59
C VAL A 27 -6.02 -4.87 -4.25
N HIS A 28 -5.78 -4.79 -5.56
CA HIS A 28 -4.93 -5.74 -6.27
C HIS A 28 -3.42 -5.50 -6.06
N ASN A 29 -3.01 -4.30 -5.62
CA ASN A 29 -1.61 -3.93 -5.42
C ASN A 29 -1.27 -3.53 -3.97
N VAL A 30 -2.24 -3.59 -3.06
CA VAL A 30 -2.07 -3.33 -1.63
C VAL A 30 -2.65 -4.45 -0.78
N LYS A 31 -1.94 -4.81 0.30
CA LYS A 31 -2.50 -5.62 1.39
C LYS A 31 -2.56 -4.79 2.67
N THR A 32 -3.78 -4.58 3.18
CA THR A 32 -4.03 -3.84 4.42
C THR A 32 -3.76 -4.69 5.65
N LYS A 33 -3.34 -4.08 6.76
CA LYS A 33 -3.02 -4.80 8.01
C LYS A 33 -4.22 -5.31 8.81
N ARG A 34 -5.44 -4.85 8.51
CA ARG A 34 -6.62 -5.10 9.36
C ARG A 34 -7.22 -6.51 9.22
N TRP A 35 -6.61 -7.39 8.41
CA TRP A 35 -7.06 -8.75 8.10
C TRP A 35 -5.85 -9.68 7.90
#